data_AF-A0A952I0N9-F1
#
_entry.id   AF-A0A952I0N9-F1
#
_cell.length_a   1.000
_cell.length_b   1.000
_cell.length_c   1.000
_cell.angle_alpha   90.00
_cell.angle_beta   90.00
_cell.angle_gamma   90.00
#
_symmetry.space_group_name_H-M   'P 1'
#
loop_
_entity.id
_entity.type
_entity.pdbx_description
1 polymer ?
#
loop_
_entity_poly.entity_id
_entity_poly.type
_entity_poly.pdbx_seq_one_letter_code
_entity_poly.pdbx_strand_id
1 'polypeptide(L)'
;MDFQEEIEHILSTIKNKRKALGITQKQMAEHISLSQNAYKDIEIGKTKLTLVHLFKILEFLKIDFSELSLKTTKAETPEDEEDIKKLLIQQTKENREIKAMLKKLLEKS
;
A
#
# COMPACT_ATOMS: atom_id res chain seq x y z
N MET A 1 -11.10 7.53 -0.41
CA MET A 1 -10.35 6.60 0.45
C MET A 1 -10.33 7.21 1.84
N ASP A 2 -10.85 6.49 2.85
CA ASP A 2 -10.89 6.97 4.23
C ASP A 2 -9.56 6.60 4.92
N PHE A 3 -8.81 7.60 5.36
CA PHE A 3 -7.54 7.41 6.09
C PHE A 3 -7.74 6.62 7.39
N GLN A 4 -8.96 6.59 7.93
CA GLN A 4 -9.29 5.80 9.12
C GLN A 4 -9.16 4.30 8.88
N GLU A 5 -9.57 3.79 7.72
CA GLU A 5 -9.46 2.36 7.37
C GLU A 5 -8.00 1.89 7.30
N GLU A 6 -7.10 2.75 6.83
CA GLU A 6 -5.67 2.44 6.74
C GLU A 6 -5.04 2.31 8.12
N ILE A 7 -5.38 3.22 9.04
CA ILE A 7 -4.91 3.15 10.42
C ILE A 7 -5.42 1.87 11.10
N GLU A 8 -6.68 1.51 10.89
CA GLU A 8 -7.24 0.26 11.41
C GLU A 8 -6.52 -0.97 10.86
N HIS A 9 -6.15 -0.97 9.59
CA HIS A 9 -5.36 -2.04 8.98
C HIS A 9 -3.96 -2.17 9.61
N ILE A 10 -3.27 -1.04 9.81
CA ILE A 10 -1.96 -1.00 10.47
C ILE A 10 -2.05 -1.56 11.90
N LEU A 11 -3.03 -1.10 12.68
CA LEU A 11 -3.23 -1.55 14.06
C LEU A 11 -3.58 -3.04 14.13
N SER A 12 -4.41 -3.53 13.21
CA SER A 12 -4.73 -4.96 13.08
C SER A 12 -3.49 -5.80 12.76
N THR A 13 -2.66 -5.35 11.83
CA THR A 13 -1.41 -6.02 11.44
C THR A 13 -0.46 -6.14 12.63
N ILE A 14 -0.23 -5.04 13.35
CA ILE A 14 0.57 -4.99 14.58
C ILE A 14 0.03 -5.99 15.62
N LYS A 15 -1.27 -5.94 15.90
CA LYS A 15 -1.94 -6.82 16.86
C LYS A 15 -1.80 -8.29 16.51
N ASN A 16 -1.98 -8.64 15.24
CA ASN A 16 -1.91 -10.02 14.77
C ASN A 16 -0.48 -10.56 14.86
N LYS A 17 0.51 -9.78 14.41
CA LYS A 17 1.94 -10.16 14.52
C LYS A 17 2.35 -10.35 15.98
N ARG A 18 1.99 -9.41 16.86
CA ARG A 18 2.26 -9.50 18.30
C ARG A 18 1.71 -10.79 18.90
N LYS A 19 0.45 -11.13 18.60
CA LYS A 19 -0.19 -12.36 19.08
C LYS A 19 0.50 -13.61 18.53
N ALA A 20 0.85 -13.62 17.25
CA ALA A 20 1.56 -14.74 16.63
C ALA A 20 2.93 -15.01 17.28
N LEU A 21 3.60 -13.96 17.77
CA LEU A 21 4.86 -14.06 18.51
C LEU A 21 4.68 -14.37 20.00
N GLY A 22 3.45 -14.49 20.50
CA GLY A 22 3.18 -14.71 21.94
C GLY A 22 3.51 -13.52 22.83
N ILE A 23 3.69 -12.32 22.26
CA ILE A 23 4.08 -11.12 23.00
C ILE A 23 2.85 -10.51 23.68
N THR A 24 2.96 -10.19 24.96
CA THR A 24 1.89 -9.54 25.73
C THR A 24 1.83 -8.03 25.45
N GLN A 25 0.68 -7.41 25.72
CA GLN A 25 0.54 -5.94 25.66
C GLN A 25 1.48 -5.23 26.64
N LYS A 26 1.77 -5.85 27.79
CA LYS A 26 2.71 -5.32 28.78
C LYS A 26 4.14 -5.25 28.22
N GLN A 27 4.61 -6.34 27.60
CA GLN A 27 5.93 -6.38 26.98
C GLN A 27 6.08 -5.36 25.83
N MET A 28 5.05 -5.20 25.00
CA MET A 28 5.06 -4.14 23.98
C MET A 28 5.17 -2.75 24.60
N ALA A 29 4.36 -2.48 25.62
CA ALA A 29 4.34 -1.20 26.30
C ALA A 29 5.69 -0.87 26.95
N GLU A 30 6.30 -1.84 27.63
CA GLU A 30 7.65 -1.72 28.20
C GLU A 30 8.69 -1.37 27.14
N HIS A 31 8.65 -2.05 25.98
CA HIS A 31 9.58 -1.79 24.88
C HIS A 31 9.49 -0.35 24.34
N ILE A 32 8.28 0.22 24.29
CA ILE A 32 8.07 1.60 23.79
C ILE A 32 7.91 2.64 24.90
N SER A 33 8.23 2.29 26.15
CA SER A 33 8.17 3.17 27.32
C SER A 33 6.77 3.74 27.61
N LEU A 34 5.74 2.92 27.43
CA LEU A 34 4.34 3.24 27.75
C LEU A 34 3.81 2.35 28.88
N SER A 35 2.68 2.77 29.46
CA SER A 35 1.89 1.88 30.30
C SER A 35 1.15 0.84 29.44
N GLN A 36 0.85 -0.33 30.01
CA GLN A 36 0.05 -1.36 29.33
C GLN A 36 -1.29 -0.80 28.84
N ASN A 37 -1.95 0.05 29.63
CA ASN A 37 -3.22 0.67 29.26
C ASN A 37 -3.07 1.63 28.07
N ALA A 38 -1.99 2.43 28.03
CA ALA A 38 -1.72 3.30 26.90
C ALA A 38 -1.49 2.51 25.61
N TYR A 39 -0.71 1.42 25.68
CA TYR A 39 -0.52 0.52 24.53
C TYR A 39 -1.83 -0.15 24.10
N LYS A 40 -2.64 -0.64 25.05
CA LYS A 40 -3.97 -1.21 24.77
C LYS A 40 -4.85 -0.20 24.02
N ASP A 41 -4.91 1.04 24.48
CA ASP A 41 -5.72 2.09 23.87
C ASP A 41 -5.22 2.46 22.46
N ILE A 42 -3.90 2.40 22.21
CA ILE A 42 -3.32 2.51 20.86
C ILE A 42 -3.76 1.33 19.99
N GLU A 43 -3.60 0.10 20.48
CA GLU A 43 -3.83 -1.13 19.71
C GLU A 43 -5.30 -1.31 19.28
N ILE A 44 -6.26 -0.70 20.00
CA ILE A 44 -7.68 -0.67 19.63
C ILE A 44 -8.11 0.62 18.90
N GLY A 45 -7.17 1.53 18.61
CA GLY A 45 -7.46 2.78 17.89
C GLY A 45 -8.08 3.89 18.72
N LYS A 46 -8.21 3.73 20.05
CA LYS A 46 -8.73 4.76 20.95
C LYS A 46 -7.77 5.92 21.15
N THR A 47 -6.46 5.65 21.15
CA THR A 47 -5.40 6.66 21.22
C THR A 47 -4.61 6.69 19.91
N LYS A 48 -4.27 7.89 19.44
CA LYS A 48 -3.48 8.06 18.21
C LYS A 48 -2.10 7.41 18.35
N LEU A 49 -1.73 6.62 17.36
CA LEU A 49 -0.39 6.08 17.19
C LEU A 49 0.53 7.17 16.64
N THR A 50 1.63 7.48 17.33
CA THR A 50 2.65 8.40 16.84
C THR A 50 3.65 7.65 15.96
N LEU A 51 4.32 8.36 15.03
CA LEU A 51 5.35 7.76 14.17
C LEU A 51 6.50 7.16 14.98
N VAL A 52 6.93 7.83 16.05
CA VAL A 52 7.99 7.32 16.94
C VAL A 52 7.62 5.97 17.54
N HIS A 53 6.38 5.83 18.03
CA HIS A 53 5.92 4.55 18.57
C HIS A 53 5.71 3.50 17.47
N LEU A 54 5.24 3.90 16.29
CA LEU A 54 5.11 3.00 15.15
C LEU A 54 6.45 2.35 14.82
N PHE A 55 7.51 3.13 14.56
CA PHE A 55 8.80 2.55 14.18
C PHE A 55 9.39 1.64 15.26
N LYS A 56 9.28 2.01 16.55
CA LYS A 56 9.68 1.11 17.65
C LYS A 56 8.90 -0.20 17.68
N ILE A 57 7.58 -0.14 17.43
CA ILE A 57 6.73 -1.33 17.35
C ILE A 57 7.17 -2.22 16.18
N LEU A 58 7.44 -1.64 15.00
CA LEU A 58 7.85 -2.39 13.81
C LEU A 58 9.21 -3.06 14.01
N GLU A 59 10.18 -2.35 14.59
CA GLU A 59 11.49 -2.89 14.94
C GLU A 59 11.34 -4.10 15.88
N PHE A 60 10.57 -3.94 16.95
CA PHE A 60 10.37 -5.00 17.95
C PHE A 60 9.66 -6.23 17.39
N LEU A 61 8.65 -6.01 16.54
CA LEU A 61 7.88 -7.07 15.91
C LEU A 61 8.54 -7.65 14.65
N LYS A 62 9.69 -7.10 14.24
CA LYS A 62 10.40 -7.44 12.99
C LYS A 62 9.45 -7.43 11.79
N ILE A 63 8.73 -6.32 11.65
CA ILE A 63 7.85 -6.03 10.52
C ILE A 63 8.57 -5.00 9.66
N ASP A 64 8.80 -5.30 8.39
CA ASP A 64 9.25 -4.27 7.46
C ASP A 64 8.11 -3.28 7.17
N PHE A 65 8.40 -1.99 7.01
CA PHE A 65 7.36 -0.99 6.77
C PHE A 65 6.54 -1.30 5.50
N SER A 66 7.13 -1.95 4.49
CA SER A 66 6.43 -2.40 3.28
C SER A 66 5.36 -3.47 3.56
N GLU A 67 5.50 -4.25 4.62
CA GLU A 67 4.52 -5.26 5.04
C GLU A 67 3.25 -4.63 5.62
N LEU A 68 3.28 -3.36 6.02
CA LEU A 68 2.11 -2.67 6.59
C LEU A 68 0.99 -2.46 5.57
N SER A 69 1.22 -2.81 4.28
CA SER A 69 0.26 -2.75 3.17
C SER A 69 -0.78 -1.67 3.43
N LEU A 70 -0.32 -0.43 3.31
CA LEU A 70 -1.24 0.61 2.85
C LEU A 70 -1.86 0.01 1.60
N LYS A 71 -3.18 0.00 1.48
CA LYS A 71 -3.81 -0.29 0.20
C LYS A 71 -3.38 0.85 -0.72
N THR A 72 -2.15 0.83 -1.23
CA THR A 72 -1.85 1.38 -2.54
C THR A 72 -2.95 0.78 -3.37
N THR A 73 -3.86 1.66 -3.80
CA THR A 73 -4.91 1.40 -4.76
C THR A 73 -4.62 0.09 -5.44
N LYS A 74 -5.50 -0.91 -5.27
CA LYS A 74 -5.55 -2.06 -6.15
C LYS A 74 -5.02 -1.60 -7.50
N ALA A 75 -3.92 -2.20 -7.94
CA ALA A 75 -3.50 -2.06 -9.31
C ALA A 75 -4.77 -2.18 -10.16
N GLU A 76 -5.06 -1.11 -10.91
CA GLU A 76 -6.05 -1.02 -11.98
C GLU A 76 -7.51 -1.22 -11.55
N THR A 77 -8.28 -0.13 -11.53
CA THR A 77 -9.72 -0.27 -11.70
C THR A 77 -9.99 -0.78 -13.13
N PRO A 78 -11.00 -1.62 -13.37
CA PRO A 78 -11.35 -2.07 -14.72
C PRO A 78 -11.64 -0.92 -15.70
N GLU A 79 -11.95 0.26 -15.17
CA GLU A 79 -12.25 1.49 -15.93
C GLU A 79 -10.97 2.10 -16.53
N ASP A 80 -9.87 2.11 -15.76
CA ASP A 80 -8.56 2.60 -16.21
C ASP A 80 -7.91 1.66 -17.26
N GLU A 81 -8.07 0.34 -17.12
CA GLU A 81 -7.60 -0.62 -18.13
C GLU A 81 -8.26 -0.39 -19.50
N GLU A 82 -9.54 -0.03 -19.51
CA GLU A 82 -10.30 0.07 -20.75
C GLU A 82 -9.92 1.33 -21.54
N ASP A 83 -9.63 2.42 -20.84
CA ASP A 83 -9.11 3.62 -21.48
C ASP A 83 -7.66 3.44 -21.95
N ILE A 84 -6.84 2.68 -21.21
CA ILE A 84 -5.51 2.25 -21.68
C ILE A 84 -5.61 1.38 -22.93
N LYS A 85 -6.53 0.41 -22.97
CA LYS A 85 -6.76 -0.46 -24.13
C LYS A 85 -7.22 0.34 -25.35
N LYS A 86 -8.16 1.29 -25.18
CA LYS A 86 -8.59 2.19 -26.26
C LYS A 86 -7.41 2.99 -26.81
N LEU A 87 -6.58 3.56 -25.94
CA LEU A 87 -5.41 4.34 -26.36
C LEU A 87 -4.40 3.48 -27.13
N LEU A 88 -4.12 2.26 -26.67
CA LEU A 88 -3.21 1.32 -27.36
C LEU A 88 -3.75 0.90 -28.73
N ILE A 89 -5.06 0.66 -28.86
CA ILE A 89 -5.71 0.34 -30.14
C ILE A 89 -5.58 1.52 -31.11
N GLN A 90 -5.82 2.75 -30.63
CA GLN A 90 -5.68 3.95 -31.44
C GLN A 90 -4.24 4.15 -31.92
N GLN A 91 -3.24 4.07 -31.03
CA GLN A 91 -1.83 4.18 -31.41
C GLN A 91 -1.41 3.10 -32.41
N THR A 92 -1.92 1.87 -32.27
CA THR A 92 -1.63 0.78 -33.21
C THR A 92 -2.16 1.09 -34.60
N LYS A 93 -3.34 1.70 -34.70
CA LYS A 93 -3.94 2.11 -35.98
C LYS A 93 -3.13 3.23 -36.62
N GLU A 94 -2.81 4.28 -35.86
CA GLU A 94 -1.98 5.40 -36.33
C GLU A 94 -0.61 4.91 -36.84
N ASN A 95 0.03 3.99 -36.11
CA ASN A 95 1.30 3.40 -36.52
C ASN A 95 1.21 2.58 -37.82
N ARG A 96 0.09 1.89 -38.06
CA ARG A 96 -0.15 1.18 -39.33
C ARG A 96 -0.29 2.17 -40.49
N GLU A 97 -1.01 3.26 -40.28
CA GLU A 97 -1.22 4.30 -41.30
C GLU A 97 0.10 5.00 -41.65
N ILE A 98 0.89 5.40 -40.65
CA ILE A 98 2.23 5.98 -40.84
C ILE A 98 3.12 5.02 -41.62
N LYS A 99 3.14 3.73 -41.25
CA LYS A 99 3.93 2.71 -41.95
C LYS A 99 3.51 2.55 -43.42
N ALA A 100 2.21 2.63 -43.71
CA ALA A 100 1.71 2.57 -45.08
C ALA A 100 2.09 3.82 -45.89
N MET A 101 2.06 5.01 -45.29
CA MET A 101 2.49 6.25 -45.93
C MET A 101 3.99 6.23 -46.25
N LEU A 102 4.82 5.79 -45.30
CA LEU A 102 6.27 5.65 -45.51
C LEU A 102 6.58 4.70 -46.67
N LYS A 103 5.89 3.56 -46.74
CA LYS A 103 6.05 2.60 -47.84
C LYS A 103 5.72 3.24 -49.21
N LYS A 104 4.63 4.00 -49.30
CA LYS A 104 4.25 4.70 -50.53
C LYS A 104 5.24 5.79 -50.94
N LEU A 105 5.93 6.42 -50.00
CA LEU A 105 6.98 7.40 -50.30
C LEU A 105 8.23 6.72 -50.86
N LEU A 106 8.61 5.57 -50.29
CA LEU A 106 9.76 4.78 -50.75
C LEU A 106 9.53 4.10 -52.11
N GLU A 107 8.28 3.79 -52.46
CA GLU A 107 7.91 3.23 -53.77
C GLU A 107 7.80 4.29 -54.87
N LYS A 108 7.85 5.59 -54.51
CA LYS A 108 7.79 6.73 -55.45
C LYS A 108 9.15 7.36 -55.74
N SER A 109 10.21 6.92 -55.07
CA SER A 109 11.62 7.27 -55.31
C SER A 109 12.31 6.19 -56.12
#